data_AF-A0A970N0W7-F1
#
_entry.id   AF-A0A970N0W7-F1
#
_cell.length_a   1.000
_cell.length_b   1.000
_cell.length_c   1.000
_cell.angle_alpha   90.00
_cell.angle_beta   90.00
_cell.angle_gamma   90.00
#
_symmetry.space_group_name_H-M   'P 1'
#
loop_
_entity.id
_entity.type
_entity.pdbx_description
1 polymer ?
#
loop_
_entity_poly.entity_id
_entity_poly.type
_entity_poly.pdbx_seq_one_letter_code
_entity_poly.pdbx_strand_id
1 'polypeptide(L)' 'MASTSFLDHFEDIPDPRMERQKLHSLESVLFIAVGAVICGATSFVDMEDFGNAKLDWFSERLDMPNGVPSHDTFQRV' A
#
# COMPACT_ATOMS: atom_id res chain seq x y z
N MET A 1 13.90 -24.08 4.30
CA MET A 1 13.32 -22.92 5.01
C MET A 1 12.45 -22.20 4.00
N ALA A 2 11.17 -21.97 4.29
CA ALA A 2 10.33 -21.17 3.41
C ALA A 2 10.87 -19.74 3.41
N SER A 3 11.03 -19.13 2.24
CA SER A 3 11.39 -17.72 2.13
C SER A 3 10.16 -16.90 2.47
N THR A 4 10.20 -16.17 3.57
CA THR A 4 9.14 -15.24 3.98
C THR A 4 9.11 -14.06 3.00
N SER A 5 7.95 -13.75 2.44
CA SER A 5 7.76 -12.58 1.58
C SER A 5 7.64 -11.31 2.42
N PHE A 6 7.80 -10.15 1.79
CA PHE A 6 7.60 -8.88 2.50
C PHE A 6 6.18 -8.78 3.10
N LEU A 7 5.16 -9.29 2.40
CA LEU A 7 3.77 -9.21 2.84
C LEU A 7 3.46 -10.10 4.05
N ASP A 8 4.17 -11.23 4.18
CA ASP A 8 4.00 -12.17 5.29
C ASP A 8 4.27 -11.50 6.66
N HIS A 9 5.08 -10.44 6.69
CA HIS A 9 5.34 -9.67 7.91
C HIS A 9 4.15 -8.84 8.40
N PHE A 10 3.12 -8.68 7.57
CA PHE A 10 1.95 -7.85 7.87
C PHE A 10 0.68 -8.69 8.10
N GLU A 11 0.74 -10.03 7.98
CA GLU A 11 -0.43 -10.92 8.11
C GLU A 11 -1.15 -10.80 9.47
N ASP A 12 -0.40 -10.59 10.54
CA ASP A 12 -0.94 -10.48 11.90
C ASP A 12 -1.41 -9.06 12.27
N ILE A 13 -1.32 -8.09 11.35
CA ILE A 13 -1.74 -6.72 11.61
C ILE A 13 -3.25 -6.59 11.35
N PRO A 14 -4.06 -6.31 12.40
CA PRO A 14 -5.48 -6.07 12.18
C PRO A 14 -5.67 -4.77 11.42
N ASP A 15 -6.48 -4.80 10.37
CA ASP A 15 -6.81 -3.61 9.58
C ASP A 15 -7.67 -2.62 10.40
N PRO A 16 -7.12 -1.45 10.78
CA PRO A 16 -7.81 -0.49 11.65
C PRO A 16 -8.92 0.28 10.92
N ARG A 17 -9.00 0.17 9.59
CA ARG A 17 -9.97 0.90 8.77
C ARG A 17 -11.38 0.34 8.97
N MET A 18 -12.38 1.19 8.79
CA MET A 18 -13.78 0.74 8.72
C MET A 18 -14.02 -0.11 7.47
N GLU A 19 -14.81 -1.18 7.57
CA GLU A 19 -15.10 -2.11 6.45
C GLU A 19 -15.47 -1.41 5.14
N ARG A 20 -16.36 -0.40 5.19
CA ARG A 20 -16.78 0.36 4.00
C ARG A 20 -15.68 1.19 3.33
N GLN A 21 -14.50 1.29 3.94
CA GLN A 21 -13.34 2.05 3.45
C GLN A 21 -12.17 1.14 3.01
N LYS A 22 -12.39 -0.18 2.94
CA LYS A 22 -11.38 -1.18 2.53
C LYS A 22 -11.43 -1.47 1.03
N LEU A 23 -11.39 -0.41 0.20
CA LEU A 23 -11.31 -0.54 -1.27
C LEU A 23 -9.98 -1.16 -1.72
N HIS A 24 -8.91 -0.94 -0.96
CA HIS A 24 -7.58 -1.51 -1.22
C HIS A 24 -7.21 -2.43 -0.06
N SER A 25 -6.59 -3.57 -0.35
CA SER A 25 -6.06 -4.46 0.69
C SER A 25 -5.05 -3.72 1.58
N LEU A 26 -4.97 -4.11 2.85
CA LEU A 26 -4.03 -3.46 3.78
C LEU A 26 -2.59 -3.69 3.32
N GLU A 27 -2.31 -4.89 2.81
CA GLU A 27 -1.02 -5.30 2.26
C GLU A 27 -0.55 -4.36 1.15
N SER A 28 -1.41 -4.07 0.17
CA SER A 28 -1.05 -3.18 -0.94
C SER A 28 -0.80 -1.75 -0.47
N VAL A 29 -1.60 -1.26 0.49
CA VAL A 29 -1.41 0.08 1.07
C VAL A 29 -0.07 0.17 1.80
N LEU A 30 0.26 -0.82 2.64
CA LEU A 30 1.51 -0.84 3.39
C LEU A 30 2.73 -1.02 2.48
N PHE A 31 2.64 -1.87 1.46
CA PHE A 31 3.73 -2.06 0.49
C PHE A 31 4.07 -0.75 -0.23
N ILE A 32 3.05 -0.05 -0.73
CA ILE A 32 3.24 1.23 -1.43
C ILE A 32 3.78 2.29 -0.47
N ALA A 33 3.23 2.39 0.74
CA ALA A 33 3.66 3.38 1.74
C ALA A 33 5.13 3.19 2.13
N VAL A 34 5.57 1.95 2.41
CA VAL A 34 6.97 1.66 2.75
C VAL A 34 7.90 1.96 1.57
N GLY A 35 7.53 1.55 0.35
CA GLY A 35 8.29 1.88 -0.85
C GLY A 35 8.44 3.39 -1.06
N ALA A 36 7.35 4.13 -0.88
CA ALA A 36 7.33 5.59 -1.01
C ALA A 36 8.26 6.26 0.00
N VAL A 37 8.19 5.87 1.28
CA VAL A 37 9.03 6.44 2.35
C VAL A 37 10.51 6.15 2.12
N ILE A 38 10.86 4.93 1.69
CA ILE A 38 12.24 4.58 1.32
C ILE A 38 12.74 5.46 0.16
N CYS A 39 11.86 5.79 -0.78
CA CYS A 39 12.14 6.69 -1.90
C CYS A 39 12.07 8.18 -1.55
N GLY A 40 11.85 8.54 -0.28
CA GLY A 40 11.90 9.91 0.21
C GLY A 40 10.55 10.64 0.22
N ALA A 41 9.42 9.94 0.10
CA ALA A 41 8.11 10.53 0.32
C ALA A 41 7.98 11.04 1.78
N THR A 42 7.47 12.26 1.94
CA THR A 42 7.30 12.92 3.24
C THR A 42 5.86 13.25 3.57
N SER A 43 4.95 13.08 2.61
CA SER A 43 3.52 13.32 2.76
C SER A 43 2.68 12.17 2.19
N PHE A 44 1.41 12.08 2.57
CA PHE A 44 0.48 11.10 1.98
C PHE A 44 0.19 11.39 0.51
N VAL A 45 0.29 12.66 0.09
CA VAL A 45 0.19 13.04 -1.33
C VAL A 45 1.39 12.49 -2.09
N ASP A 46 2.61 12.58 -1.52
CA ASP A 46 3.81 12.01 -2.13
C ASP A 46 3.69 10.48 -2.29
N MET A 47 3.02 9.80 -1.35
CA MET A 47 2.76 8.35 -1.45
C MET A 47 1.80 8.01 -2.60
N GLU A 48 0.72 8.78 -2.75
CA GLU A 48 -0.20 8.64 -3.88
C GLU A 48 0.51 8.93 -5.22
N ASP A 49 1.30 9.99 -5.28
CA ASP A 49 2.09 10.35 -6.47
C ASP A 49 3.10 9.25 -6.82
N PHE A 50 3.79 8.69 -5.83
CA PHE A 50 4.70 7.56 -6.00
C PHE A 50 3.97 6.31 -6.53
N GLY A 51 2.82 6.00 -5.93
CA GLY A 51 1.94 4.91 -6.38
C GLY A 51 1.54 5.05 -7.84
N ASN A 52 1.10 6.25 -8.23
CA ASN A 52 0.71 6.56 -9.61
C ASN A 52 1.90 6.50 -10.57
N ALA A 53 3.06 7.04 -10.19
CA ALA A 53 4.27 7.01 -11.00
C ALA A 53 4.81 5.59 -11.25
N LYS A 54 4.39 4.61 -10.44
CA LYS A 54 4.84 3.21 -10.50
C LYS A 54 3.68 2.21 -10.64
N LEU A 55 2.50 2.67 -11.07
CA LEU A 55 1.29 1.84 -11.12
C LEU A 55 1.49 0.54 -11.89
N ASP A 56 2.12 0.59 -13.07
CA ASP A 56 2.38 -0.61 -13.87
C ASP A 56 3.27 -1.62 -13.10
N TRP A 57 4.29 -1.11 -12.41
CA TRP A 57 5.21 -1.94 -11.62
C TRP A 57 4.50 -2.59 -10.44
N PHE A 58 3.58 -1.87 -9.78
CA PHE A 58 2.79 -2.42 -8.68
C PHE A 58 1.73 -3.40 -9.16
N SER A 59 1.07 -3.14 -10.28
CA SER A 59 0.00 -3.99 -10.82
C SER A 59 0.51 -5.38 -11.25
N GLU A 60 1.80 -5.51 -11.56
CA GLU A 60 2.46 -6.79 -11.81
C GLU A 60 2.72 -7.63 -10.54
N ARG A 61 2.66 -7.02 -9.35
CA ARG A 61 3.16 -7.59 -8.08
C ARG A 61 2.14 -7.61 -6.95
N LEU A 62 1.17 -6.71 -7.00
CA LEU A 62 0.13 -6.49 -5.99
C LEU A 62 -1.24 -6.61 -6.64
N ASP A 63 -2.22 -7.05 -5.87
CA ASP A 63 -3.62 -6.97 -6.30
C ASP A 63 -4.09 -5.50 -6.20
N MET A 64 -4.39 -4.91 -7.36
CA MET A 64 -4.78 -3.50 -7.51
C MET A 64 -6.09 -3.32 -8.30
N PRO A 65 -7.19 -3.98 -7.90
CA PRO A 65 -8.45 -3.93 -8.65
C PRO A 65 -9.06 -2.52 -8.71
N ASN A 66 -8.70 -1.67 -7.73
CA ASN A 66 -9.18 -0.29 -7.60
C ASN A 66 -8.07 0.75 -7.85
N GLY A 67 -6.94 0.36 -8.42
CA GLY A 67 -5.81 1.26 -8.66
C GLY A 67 -5.09 1.70 -7.38
N VAL A 68 -4.41 2.85 -7.45
CA VAL A 68 -3.58 3.39 -6.37
C VAL A 68 -4.45 3.91 -5.22
N PRO A 69 -4.12 3.60 -3.95
CA PRO A 69 -4.79 4.24 -2.82
C PRO A 69 -4.58 5.76 -2.85
N SER A 70 -5.61 6.53 -2.54
CA SER A 70 -5.48 7.99 -2.40
C SER A 70 -4.71 8.38 -1.13
N HIS A 71 -4.19 9.61 -1.07
CA HIS A 71 -3.59 10.20 0.14
C HIS A 71 -4.50 10.06 1.38
N ASP A 72 -5.80 10.22 1.17
CA ASP A 72 -6.88 10.02 2.13
C ASP A 72 -6.95 8.58 2.67
N THR A 73 -6.66 7.59 1.81
CA THR A 73 -6.62 6.18 2.21
C THR A 73 -5.38 5.89 3.04
N PHE A 74 -4.23 6.43 2.65
CA PHE A 74 -3.00 6.31 3.44
C PHE A 74 -3.12 6.95 4.82
N GLN A 75 -3.81 8.09 4.93
CA GLN A 75 -4.01 8.78 6.21
C GLN A 75 -4.86 7.98 7.22
N ARG A 76 -5.70 7.04 6.76
CA ARG A 76 -6.64 6.28 7.59
C ARG A 76 -6.10 4.93 8.08
N VAL A 77 -4.89 4.56 7.64
CA VAL A 77 -4.15 3.39 8.10
C VAL A 77 -3.20 3.81 9.22
#